data_AF-A0A377ZEF2-F1
#
_entry.id   AF-A0A377ZEF2-F1
#
_cell.length_a   1.000
_cell.length_b   1.000
_cell.length_c   1.000
_cell.angle_alpha   90.00
_cell.angle_beta   90.00
_cell.angle_gamma   90.00
#
_symmetry.space_group_name_H-M   'P 1'
#
loop_
_entity.id
_entity.type
_entity.pdbx_description
1 polymer ?
#
loop_
_entity_poly.entity_id
_entity_poly.type
_entity_poly.pdbx_seq_one_letter_code
_entity_poly.pdbx_strand_id
1 'polypeptide(L)' 'MLVSAREAITLPVHPIVRPRGGDFCYTEEEFAAMLNDIRMVRDLGFPGLVTGVLDADGQVDIPRMKKIMAAAGRWR' A
#
# COMPACT_ATOMS: atom_id res chain seq x y z
N MET A 1 7.08 -2.27 14.24
CA MET A 1 8.06 -2.19 13.14
C MET A 1 8.00 -0.87 12.39
N LEU A 2 6.87 -0.47 11.78
CA LEU A 2 6.77 0.81 11.07
C LEU A 2 7.06 2.03 11.97
N VAL A 3 6.48 2.09 13.17
CA VAL A 3 6.76 3.16 14.16
C VAL A 3 8.26 3.26 14.46
N SER A 4 8.90 2.13 14.76
CA SER A 4 10.34 2.08 15.04
C SER A 4 11.18 2.57 13.85
N ALA A 5 10.83 2.21 12.62
CA ALA A 5 11.51 2.72 11.42
C ALA A 5 11.32 4.23 11.25
N ARG A 6 10.11 4.74 11.55
CA ARG A 6 9.81 6.16 11.46
C ARG A 6 10.58 7.00 12.48
N GLU A 7 10.81 6.45 13.67
CA GLU A 7 11.58 7.09 14.75
C GLU A 7 13.10 7.04 14.51
N ALA A 8 13.60 5.94 13.92
CA ALA A 8 15.03 5.74 13.73
C ALA A 8 15.60 6.35 12.44
N ILE A 9 14.77 6.57 11.41
CA ILE A 9 15.21 6.98 10.07
C ILE A 9 14.70 8.39 9.76
N THR A 10 15.64 9.29 9.42
CA THR A 10 15.33 10.68 9.03
C THR A 10 15.16 10.87 7.53
N LEU A 11 15.68 9.96 6.71
CA LEU A 11 15.44 9.94 5.26
C LEU A 11 13.99 9.53 4.93
N PRO A 12 13.43 9.95 3.78
CA PRO A 12 12.13 9.48 3.33
C PRO A 12 12.09 7.94 3.22
N VAL A 13 11.08 7.33 3.84
CA VAL A 13 10.82 5.89 3.79
C VAL A 13 9.47 5.65 3.15
N HIS A 14 9.40 4.76 2.15
CA HIS A 14 8.15 4.32 1.53
C HIS A 14 7.92 2.84 1.83
N PRO A 15 7.07 2.50 2.82
CA PRO A 15 6.77 1.11 3.13
C PRO A 15 6.10 0.39 1.96
N ILE A 16 6.45 -0.90 1.76
CA ILE A 16 5.72 -1.76 0.83
C ILE A 16 4.43 -2.28 1.49
N VAL A 17 3.31 -2.17 0.79
CA VAL A 17 2.04 -2.81 1.16
C VAL A 17 1.80 -3.96 0.20
N ARG A 18 2.04 -5.18 0.68
CA ARG A 18 1.91 -6.42 -0.08
C ARG A 18 1.56 -7.57 0.89
N PRO A 19 0.31 -8.08 0.89
CA PRO A 19 -0.20 -8.94 1.97
C PRO A 19 0.41 -10.35 1.94
N ARG A 20 0.89 -10.80 0.77
CA ARG A 20 1.54 -12.09 0.58
C ARG A 20 2.54 -12.08 -0.57
N GLY A 21 3.39 -13.11 -0.62
CA GLY A 21 4.22 -13.41 -1.79
C GLY A 21 3.42 -13.93 -2.98
N GLY A 22 4.13 -14.29 -4.06
CA GLY A 22 3.52 -14.82 -5.29
C GLY A 22 3.06 -13.73 -6.25
N ASP A 23 1.87 -13.90 -6.82
CA ASP A 23 1.26 -12.95 -7.76
C ASP A 23 0.83 -11.62 -7.10
N PHE A 24 0.21 -10.77 -7.92
CA PHE A 24 -0.41 -9.49 -7.53
C PHE A 24 -1.93 -9.49 -7.77
N CYS A 25 -2.53 -10.68 -7.91
CA CYS A 25 -3.95 -10.89 -8.16
C CYS A 25 -4.64 -11.22 -6.83
N TYR A 26 -5.00 -10.18 -6.09
CA TYR A 26 -5.47 -10.35 -4.71
C TYR A 26 -6.95 -10.74 -4.62
N THR A 27 -7.30 -11.51 -3.59
CA THR A 27 -8.71 -11.70 -3.21
C THR A 27 -9.30 -10.40 -2.66
N GLU A 28 -10.62 -10.35 -2.47
CA GLU A 28 -11.27 -9.18 -1.87
C GLU A 28 -10.82 -8.97 -0.41
N GLU A 29 -10.60 -10.04 0.34
CA GLU A 29 -10.13 -9.97 1.73
C GLU A 29 -8.70 -9.44 1.82
N GLU A 30 -7.81 -9.93 0.94
CA GLU A 30 -6.44 -9.45 0.82
C GLU A 30 -6.41 -7.97 0.42
N PHE A 31 -7.24 -7.59 -0.54
CA PHE A 31 -7.34 -6.20 -0.99
C PHE A 31 -7.93 -5.28 0.10
N ALA A 32 -8.90 -5.75 0.87
CA ALA A 32 -9.43 -5.01 2.02
C ALA A 32 -8.37 -4.79 3.10
N ALA A 33 -7.55 -5.80 3.39
CA ALA A 33 -6.41 -5.67 4.31
C ALA A 33 -5.39 -4.64 3.79
N MET A 34 -5.04 -4.69 2.50
CA MET A 34 -4.16 -3.70 1.87
C MET A 34 -4.68 -2.27 2.04
N LEU A 35 -5.97 -2.03 1.83
CA LEU A 35 -6.55 -0.69 2.00
C LEU A 35 -6.44 -0.18 3.44
N ASN A 36 -6.55 -1.06 4.43
CA ASN A 36 -6.35 -0.69 5.84
C ASN A 36 -4.87 -0.36 6.12
N ASP A 37 -3.94 -1.18 5.61
CA ASP A 37 -2.51 -0.93 5.75
C ASP A 37 -2.07 0.38 5.09
N ILE A 38 -2.62 0.70 3.90
CA ILE A 38 -2.38 1.97 3.20
C ILE A 38 -2.80 3.16 4.07
N ARG A 39 -3.99 3.11 4.68
CA ARG A 39 -4.48 4.17 5.58
C ARG A 39 -3.58 4.30 6.80
N MET A 40 -3.16 3.18 7.40
CA MET A 40 -2.23 3.19 8.52
C MET A 40 -0.88 3.82 8.14
N VAL A 41 -0.30 3.46 6.99
CA VAL A 41 0.97 4.04 6.51
C VAL A 41 0.86 5.56 6.34
N ARG A 42 -0.27 6.03 5.80
CA ARG A 42 -0.58 7.47 5.72
C ARG A 42 -0.69 8.11 7.10
N ASP A 43 -1.46 7.52 8.00
CA ASP A 43 -1.74 8.10 9.31
C ASP A 43 -0.51 8.11 10.22
N LEU A 44 0.46 7.21 9.98
CA LEU A 44 1.78 7.20 10.62
C LEU A 44 2.74 8.27 10.06
N GLY A 45 2.34 9.04 9.04
CA GLY A 45 3.12 10.16 8.52
C GLY A 45 4.34 9.74 7.69
N PHE A 46 4.28 8.58 7.01
CA PHE A 46 5.23 8.28 5.94
C PHE A 46 4.96 9.18 4.73
N PRO A 47 5.97 9.58 3.95
CA PRO A 47 5.82 10.43 2.76
C PRO A 47 5.32 9.68 1.51
N GLY A 48 5.08 8.38 1.61
CA GLY A 48 4.62 7.55 0.50
C GLY A 48 4.60 6.07 0.84
N LEU A 49 4.22 5.25 -0.15
CA LEU A 49 4.21 3.79 -0.06
C LEU A 49 4.50 3.17 -1.43
N VAL A 50 4.75 1.85 -1.43
CA VAL A 50 4.91 1.04 -2.64
C VAL A 50 3.87 -0.08 -2.66
N THR A 51 3.11 -0.21 -3.73
CA THR A 51 2.14 -1.30 -3.93
C THR A 51 1.77 -1.44 -5.41
N GLY A 52 1.03 -2.49 -5.77
CA GLY A 52 0.52 -2.71 -7.12
C GLY A 52 -0.44 -3.90 -7.15
N VAL A 53 -1.46 -3.83 -8.01
CA VAL A 53 -2.48 -4.87 -8.19
C VAL A 53 -2.65 -5.14 -9.67
N LEU A 54 -2.67 -6.42 -10.04
CA LEU A 54 -2.91 -6.88 -11.40
C LEU A 54 -4.22 -7.68 -11.46
N ASP A 55 -4.82 -7.73 -12.65
CA ASP A 55 -5.88 -8.67 -12.96
C ASP A 55 -5.33 -10.02 -13.45
N ALA A 56 -6.22 -10.98 -13.70
CA ALA A 56 -5.84 -12.32 -14.13
C ALA A 56 -5.14 -12.37 -15.50
N ASP A 57 -5.29 -11.32 -16.32
CA ASP A 57 -4.64 -11.18 -17.63
C ASP A 57 -3.29 -10.45 -17.52
N GLY A 58 -2.84 -10.15 -16.30
CA GLY A 58 -1.59 -9.46 -16.02
C GLY A 58 -1.61 -7.97 -16.32
N GLN A 59 -2.78 -7.37 -16.55
CA GLN A 59 -2.92 -5.93 -16.73
C GLN A 59 -3.05 -5.25 -15.37
N VAL A 60 -2.77 -3.95 -15.32
CA VAL A 60 -3.00 -3.16 -14.11
C VAL A 60 -4.49 -3.15 -13.80
N ASP A 61 -4.87 -3.58 -12.60
CA ASP A 61 -6.25 -3.52 -12.12
C ASP A 61 -6.61 -2.06 -11.81
N ILE A 62 -7.02 -1.31 -12.83
CA ILE A 62 -7.35 0.12 -12.73
C ILE A 62 -8.43 0.39 -11.67
N PRO A 63 -9.54 -0.37 -11.58
CA PRO A 63 -10.53 -0.19 -10.51
C PRO A 63 -9.94 -0.28 -9.10
N ARG A 64 -9.15 -1.30 -8.81
CA ARG A 64 -8.52 -1.47 -7.48
C ARG A 64 -7.43 -0.44 -7.24
N MET A 65 -6.62 -0.11 -8.24
CA MET A 65 -5.61 0.95 -8.12
C MET A 65 -6.25 2.32 -7.83
N LYS A 66 -7.43 2.65 -8.39
CA LYS A 66 -8.16 3.88 -8.02
C LYS A 66 -8.57 3.90 -6.54
N LYS A 67 -9.03 2.76 -5.99
CA LYS A 67 -9.37 2.65 -4.56
C LYS A 67 -8.12 2.81 -3.68
N ILE A 68 -6.98 2.26 -4.10
CA ILE A 68 -5.68 2.47 -3.44
C ILE A 68 -5.31 3.95 -3.42
N MET A 69 -5.38 4.64 -4.57
CA MET A 69 -5.05 6.07 -4.64
C MET A 69 -5.97 6.91 -3.74
N ALA A 70 -7.25 6.57 -3.67
CA ALA A 70 -8.19 7.23 -2.76
C ALA A 70 -7.85 7.00 -1.28
N ALA A 71 -7.45 5.77 -0.90
CA ALA A 71 -7.02 5.45 0.46
C ALA A 71 -5.70 6.14 0.85
N ALA A 72 -4.73 6.17 -0.09
CA ALA A 72 -3.44 6.81 0.06
C ALA A 72 -3.56 8.33 0.27
N GLY A 73 -4.50 8.97 -0.43
CA GLY A 73 -4.74 10.41 -0.29
C GLY A 73 -3.54 11.24 -0.76
N ARG A 74 -3.28 12.36 -0.08
CA ARG A 74 -2.13 13.23 -0.34
C ARG A 74 -1.04 13.00 0.69
N TRP A 75 0.18 12.84 0.21
CA TRP A 75 1.38 12.70 1.02
C TRP A 75 2.02 14.08 1.25
N ARG A 76 2.74 14.23 2.35
CA ARG A 76 3.41 15.47 2.79
C ARG A 76 4.90 15.25 2.94
#